data_AF-A0A328SK22-F1
#
_entry.id   AF-A0A328SK22-F1
#
_cell.length_a   1.000
_cell.length_b   1.000
_cell.length_c   1.000
_cell.angle_alpha   90.00
_cell.angle_beta   90.00
_cell.angle_gamma   90.00
#
_symmetry.space_group_name_H-M   'P 1'
#
loop_
_entity.id
_entity.type
_entity.pdbx_description
1 polymer ?
#
loop_
_entity_poly.entity_id
_entity_poly.type
_entity_poly.pdbx_seq_one_letter_code
_entity_poly.pdbx_strand_id
1 'polypeptide(L)' 'MDCNFFDSDNRNVFSDMVNSLNKEVIANRTLATGILKPGEAYDFLKNIDYIDAVCVAVAKSSEAEETFSIINNILE' A
#
# COMPACT_ATOMS: atom_id res chain seq x y z
N MET A 1 8.82 -0.32 10.19
CA MET A 1 10.13 -0.86 9.77
C MET A 1 11.04 0.35 9.73
N ASP A 2 11.91 0.52 10.73
CA ASP A 2 12.83 1.68 10.79
C ASP A 2 13.99 1.46 9.82
N CYS A 3 13.67 1.54 8.53
CA CYS A 3 14.65 1.53 7.47
C CYS A 3 14.78 2.97 6.96
N ASN A 4 15.83 3.66 7.41
CA ASN A 4 16.18 5.00 6.92
C ASN A 4 16.49 5.04 5.42
N PHE A 5 16.47 3.89 4.74
CA PHE A 5 16.72 3.74 3.32
C PHE A 5 15.52 4.15 2.46
N PHE A 6 14.29 4.18 2.96
CA PHE A 6 13.11 4.57 2.16
C PHE A 6 12.72 6.03 2.40
N ASP A 7 13.72 6.90 2.42
CA ASP A 7 13.56 8.35 2.45
C ASP A 7 12.97 8.90 1.13
N SER A 8 12.87 10.21 0.99
CA SER A 8 12.35 10.85 -0.22
C SER A 8 13.20 10.55 -1.46
N ASP A 9 14.52 10.52 -1.30
CA ASP A 9 15.45 10.42 -2.43
C ASP A 9 15.42 9.01 -3.02
N ASN A 10 15.47 7.99 -2.16
CA ASN A 10 15.37 6.60 -2.60
C ASN A 10 13.98 6.26 -3.14
N ARG A 11 12.92 6.92 -2.64
CA ARG A 11 11.57 6.78 -3.21
C ARG A 11 11.48 7.29 -4.64
N ASN A 12 12.12 8.42 -4.94
CA ASN A 12 12.15 8.96 -6.30
C ASN A 12 12.90 8.03 -7.25
N VAL A 13 14.09 7.54 -6.86
CA VAL A 13 14.86 6.58 -7.66
C VAL A 13 14.04 5.32 -7.94
N PHE A 14 13.35 4.80 -6.93
CA PHE A 14 12.51 3.62 -7.10
C PHE A 14 11.30 3.88 -8.00
N SER A 15 10.63 5.03 -7.85
CA SER A 15 9.51 5.44 -8.71
C SER A 15 9.94 5.53 -10.18
N ASP A 16 11.06 6.20 -10.47
CA ASP A 16 11.60 6.32 -11.82
C ASP A 16 11.92 4.95 -12.43
N MET A 17 12.56 4.06 -11.66
CA MET A 17 12.86 2.70 -12.10
C MET A 17 11.60 1.90 -12.42
N VAL A 18 10.60 1.93 -11.54
CA VAL A 18 9.35 1.18 -11.72
C VAL A 18 8.55 1.72 -12.91
N ASN A 19 8.40 3.04 -13.01
CA ASN A 19 7.71 3.69 -14.11
C ASN A 19 8.38 3.39 -15.47
N SER A 20 9.72 3.27 -15.51
CA SER A 20 10.45 2.91 -16.74
C SER A 20 10.12 1.53 -17.30
N LEU A 21 9.60 0.61 -16.47
CA LEU A 21 9.24 -0.74 -16.90
C LEU A 21 7.93 -0.79 -17.69
N ASN A 22 7.09 0.25 -17.56
CA ASN A 22 5.77 0.33 -18.17
C ASN A 22 4.93 -0.94 -17.88
N LYS A 23 4.79 -1.27 -16.60
CA LYS A 23 4.04 -2.43 -16.08
C LYS A 23 3.11 -2.00 -14.96
N GLU A 24 2.01 -2.73 -14.81
CA GLU A 24 1.15 -2.62 -13.64
C GLU A 24 1.83 -3.20 -12.39
N VAL A 25 1.68 -2.52 -11.27
CA VAL A 25 2.29 -2.85 -9.99
C VAL A 25 1.21 -3.16 -8.97
N ILE A 26 1.30 -4.38 -8.43
CA ILE A 26 0.40 -4.86 -7.39
C ILE A 26 1.20 -4.98 -6.09
N ALA A 27 0.88 -4.15 -5.10
CA ALA A 27 1.49 -4.22 -3.78
C ALA A 27 0.84 -5.34 -2.95
N ASN A 28 1.67 -6.22 -2.36
CA ASN A 28 1.21 -7.30 -1.51
C ASN A 28 1.72 -7.14 -0.06
N ARG A 29 1.13 -7.92 0.86
CA ARG A 29 1.50 -7.93 2.29
C ARG A 29 1.45 -6.53 2.92
N THR A 30 0.52 -5.69 2.46
CA THR A 30 0.37 -4.28 2.81
C THR A 30 0.12 -4.05 4.32
N LEU A 31 -0.47 -5.04 5.00
CA LEU A 31 -0.75 -4.98 6.44
C LEU A 31 0.37 -5.56 7.32
N ALA A 32 1.50 -5.99 6.74
CA ALA A 32 2.64 -6.58 7.46
C ALA A 32 2.21 -7.70 8.43
N THR A 33 1.36 -8.64 7.97
CA THR A 33 0.79 -9.73 8.79
C THR A 33 -0.04 -9.20 9.99
N GLY A 34 -0.77 -8.10 9.78
CA GLY A 34 -1.64 -7.49 10.80
C GLY A 34 -0.92 -6.60 11.80
N ILE A 35 0.38 -6.35 11.62
CA ILE A 35 1.13 -5.38 12.44
C ILE A 35 0.66 -3.95 12.13
N LEU A 36 0.46 -3.63 10.85
CA LEU A 36 -0.06 -2.34 10.42
C LEU A 36 -1.58 -2.37 10.41
N LYS A 37 -2.19 -1.32 10.97
CA LYS A 37 -3.64 -1.14 10.87
C LYS A 37 -4.01 -0.74 9.44
N PRO A 38 -5.18 -1.18 8.92
CA PRO A 38 -5.64 -0.78 7.58
C PRO A 38 -5.55 0.72 7.32
N GLY A 39 -6.01 1.54 8.27
CA GLY A 39 -6.02 3.00 8.09
C GLY A 39 -4.63 3.58 7.83
N GLU A 40 -3.64 3.21 8.64
CA GLU A 40 -2.27 3.69 8.51
C GLU A 40 -1.59 3.16 7.23
N ALA A 41 -1.81 1.87 6.92
CA ALA A 41 -1.21 1.25 5.75
C ALA A 41 -1.73 1.86 4.43
N TYR A 42 -3.05 1.99 4.29
CA TYR A 42 -3.63 2.46 3.04
C TYR A 42 -3.56 3.99 2.89
N ASP A 43 -3.53 4.76 3.98
CA ASP A 43 -3.24 6.19 3.92
C ASP A 43 -1.81 6.49 3.46
N PHE A 44 -0.85 5.63 3.81
CA PHE A 44 0.50 5.71 3.23
C PHE A 44 0.50 5.31 1.75
N LEU A 45 -0.09 4.15 1.42
CA LEU A 45 -0.03 3.57 0.07
C LEU A 45 -0.72 4.44 -0.99
N LYS A 46 -1.79 5.18 -0.65
CA LYS A 46 -2.49 6.05 -1.61
C LYS A 46 -1.60 7.14 -2.21
N ASN A 47 -0.51 7.50 -1.52
CA ASN A 47 0.42 8.54 -1.94
C ASN A 47 1.60 7.98 -2.77
N ILE A 48 1.60 6.69 -3.07
CA ILE A 48 2.64 6.04 -3.88
C ILE A 48 2.13 5.94 -5.32
N ASP A 49 2.70 6.77 -6.19
CA ASP A 49 2.25 7.03 -7.56
C ASP A 49 2.40 5.84 -8.51
N TYR A 50 3.35 4.95 -8.25
CA TYR A 50 3.63 3.77 -9.07
C TYR A 50 2.86 2.51 -8.65
N ILE A 51 1.91 2.57 -7.71
CA ILE A 51 1.08 1.42 -7.29
C ILE A 51 -0.29 1.51 -7.94
N ASP A 52 -0.63 0.53 -8.79
CA ASP A 52 -1.93 0.48 -9.47
C ASP A 52 -2.99 -0.28 -8.66
N ALA A 53 -2.57 -1.26 -7.85
CA ALA A 53 -3.46 -2.08 -7.06
C ALA A 53 -2.82 -2.62 -5.77
N VAL A 54 -3.66 -3.04 -4.82
CA VAL A 54 -3.23 -3.65 -3.55
C VAL A 54 -3.90 -5.01 -3.34
N CYS A 55 -3.14 -5.97 -2.83
CA CYS A 55 -3.67 -7.23 -2.33
C CYS A 55 -4.08 -7.09 -0.87
N VAL A 56 -5.38 -7.20 -0.60
CA VAL A 56 -5.95 -7.18 0.76
C VAL A 56 -6.23 -8.62 1.19
N ALA A 57 -5.48 -9.10 2.19
CA ALA A 57 -5.72 -10.41 2.77
C ALA A 57 -6.67 -10.29 3.97
N VAL A 58 -7.72 -11.11 4.00
CA VAL A 58 -8.73 -11.14 5.06
C VAL A 58 -9.06 -12.59 5.41
N ALA A 59 -9.33 -12.87 6.67
CA ALA A 59 -9.63 -14.23 7.15
C ALA A 59 -11.14 -14.52 7.20
N LYS A 60 -11.99 -13.50 7.29
CA LYS A 60 -13.45 -13.63 7.44
C LYS A 60 -14.21 -12.41 6.91
N SER A 61 -15.50 -12.57 6.65
CA SER A 61 -16.35 -11.52 6.06
C SER A 61 -16.42 -10.24 6.90
N SER A 62 -16.47 -10.34 8.23
CA SER A 62 -16.51 -9.14 9.09
C SER A 62 -15.23 -8.29 8.97
N GLU A 63 -14.08 -8.94 8.77
CA GLU A 63 -12.80 -8.26 8.58
C GLU A 63 -12.70 -7.63 7.20
N ALA A 64 -13.28 -8.30 6.18
CA ALA A 64 -13.44 -7.71 4.86
C ALA A 64 -14.27 -6.44 4.92
N GLU A 65 -15.44 -6.48 5.57
CA GLU A 65 -16.33 -5.33 5.70
C GLU A 65 -15.65 -4.14 6.40
N GLU A 66 -14.96 -4.39 7.53
CA GLU A 66 -14.18 -3.36 8.22
C GLU A 66 -13.06 -2.79 7.34
N THR A 67 -12.23 -3.66 6.76
CA THR A 67 -11.04 -3.25 6.00
C THR A 67 -11.42 -2.49 4.73
N PHE A 68 -12.38 -2.98 3.96
CA PHE A 68 -12.82 -2.32 2.73
C PHE A 68 -13.56 -1.01 3.02
N SER A 69 -14.32 -0.92 4.12
CA SER A 69 -14.92 0.37 4.53
C SER A 69 -13.86 1.42 4.84
N ILE A 70 -12.78 1.03 5.54
CA ILE A 70 -11.65 1.92 5.81
C ILE A 70 -10.97 2.36 4.51
N ILE A 71 -10.71 1.42 3.59
CA ILE A 71 -10.10 1.73 2.28
C ILE A 71 -10.97 2.71 1.49
N ASN A 72 -12.28 2.47 1.41
CA ASN A 72 -13.19 3.34 0.67
C ASN A 72 -13.18 4.77 1.23
N ASN A 73 -13.25 4.92 2.55
CA ASN A 73 -13.19 6.24 3.20
C ASN A 73 -11.86 6.99 2.97
N ILE A 74 -10.77 6.28 2.65
CA ILE A 74 -9.45 6.86 2.37
C ILE A 74 -9.33 7.28 0.89
N LEU A 75 -10.06 6.61 0.01
CA LEU A 75 -10.03 6.83 -1.44
C LEU A 75 -11.10 7.83 -1.93
N GLU A 76 -12.15 8.07 -1.15
CA GLU A 76 -13.07 9.21 -1.34
C GLU A 76 -12.35 10.56 -1.18
#